data_AF-A0A959V1M8-F1
#
_entry.id   AF-A0A959V1M8-F1
#
_cell.length_a   1.000
_cell.length_b   1.000
_cell.length_c   1.000
_cell.angle_alpha   90.00
_cell.angle_beta   90.00
_cell.angle_gamma   90.00
#
_symmetry.space_group_name_H-M   'P 1'
#
loop_
_entity.id
_entity.type
_entity.pdbx_description
1 polymer ?
#
loop_
_entity_poly.entity_id
_entity_poly.type
_entity_poly.pdbx_seq_one_letter_code
_entity_poly.pdbx_strand_id
1 'polypeptide(L)'
;MVQGKEATVVEFVVHRIGAGGEESIFNDHSAVIKGDEEQAFLRRFFLKPFAAMGSTSEFTPGDKRSPNLVEACCKRIEAGEELVPCSLDIGRHLEAACQEHARRGGEFFVVKFTDVEVAGEVYEALGIFQFEDKEVFLESKLKGTQLGLRLGRGLGTRKPDMACLVVFTGDAPTLFIIDDPSTSELWRRSFLNERPKRDHVNSTRNVLDMTKRFITQELPHDYEIPKADQIDLLNRSVQYFKENTDFDRTSFAREVFE
;
A
#
# COMPACT_ATOMS: atom_id res chain seq x y z
N MET A 1 7.15 9.92 -0.70
CA MET A 1 7.63 8.57 -1.05
C MET A 1 8.01 7.86 0.23
N VAL A 2 7.72 6.57 0.33
CA VAL A 2 8.05 5.75 1.51
C VAL A 2 9.51 5.29 1.41
N GLN A 3 10.33 5.60 2.40
CA GLN A 3 11.71 5.15 2.50
C GLN A 3 11.85 4.20 3.68
N GLY A 4 12.13 2.93 3.36
CA GLY A 4 12.25 1.88 4.36
C GLY A 4 13.68 1.48 4.69
N LYS A 5 14.71 2.30 4.37
CA LYS A 5 16.12 1.89 4.45
C LYS A 5 16.57 1.60 5.90
N GLU A 6 16.20 2.48 6.82
CA GLU A 6 16.52 2.37 8.25
C GLU A 6 15.40 1.68 9.04
N ALA A 7 14.30 1.30 8.38
CA ALA A 7 13.16 0.68 9.03
C ALA A 7 13.50 -0.68 9.66
N THR A 8 12.85 -0.96 10.78
CA THR A 8 12.95 -2.26 11.46
C THR A 8 11.60 -2.96 11.44
N VAL A 9 11.58 -4.23 11.03
CA VAL A 9 10.43 -5.12 11.25
C VAL A 9 10.50 -5.62 12.68
N VAL A 10 9.64 -5.09 13.55
CA VAL A 10 9.61 -5.38 14.99
C VAL A 10 9.12 -6.79 15.23
N GLU A 11 7.96 -7.11 14.66
CA GLU A 11 7.31 -8.41 14.70
C GLU A 11 6.27 -8.50 13.59
N PHE A 12 5.86 -9.72 13.25
CA PHE A 12 4.73 -9.94 12.34
C PHE A 12 3.97 -11.21 12.67
N VAL A 13 2.70 -11.24 12.30
CA VAL A 13 1.86 -12.44 12.33
C VAL A 13 1.56 -12.83 10.89
N VAL A 14 1.60 -14.13 10.62
CA VAL A 14 1.17 -14.70 9.35
C VAL A 14 -0.08 -15.54 9.57
N HIS A 15 -1.04 -15.44 8.66
CA HIS A 15 -2.24 -16.25 8.61
C HIS A 15 -2.34 -16.88 7.20
N ARG A 16 -3.11 -17.95 7.07
CA ARG A 16 -3.58 -18.43 5.76
C ARG A 16 -5.06 -18.13 5.67
N ILE A 17 -5.46 -17.26 4.75
CA ILE A 17 -6.87 -17.02 4.46
C ILE A 17 -7.33 -18.09 3.48
N GLY A 18 -8.42 -18.78 3.83
CA GLY A 18 -9.09 -19.75 2.98
C GLY A 18 -10.07 -19.08 2.02
N ALA A 19 -10.32 -19.73 0.89
CA ALA A 19 -11.36 -19.34 -0.05
C ALA A 19 -11.94 -20.58 -0.75
N GLY A 20 -13.18 -20.50 -1.25
CA GLY A 20 -13.78 -21.57 -2.04
C GLY A 20 -13.91 -22.93 -1.34
N GLY A 21 -14.08 -22.92 -0.01
CA GLY A 21 -14.20 -24.14 0.81
C GLY A 21 -12.91 -24.61 1.48
N GLU A 22 -11.78 -23.95 1.23
CA GLU A 22 -10.56 -24.15 2.03
C GLU A 22 -10.69 -23.48 3.40
N GLU A 23 -10.27 -24.16 4.47
CA GLU A 23 -10.25 -23.59 5.82
C GLU A 23 -9.08 -22.61 6.01
N SER A 24 -9.38 -21.48 6.63
CA SER A 24 -8.38 -20.52 7.11
C SER A 24 -7.57 -21.08 8.28
N ILE A 25 -6.29 -20.70 8.35
CA ILE A 25 -5.40 -20.97 9.47
C ILE A 25 -5.00 -19.63 10.08
N PHE A 26 -5.38 -19.44 11.34
CA PHE A 26 -5.05 -18.24 12.08
C PHE A 26 -4.00 -18.56 13.15
N ASN A 27 -2.75 -18.11 12.94
CA ASN A 27 -1.73 -18.22 13.98
C ASN A 27 -2.02 -17.28 15.16
N ASP A 28 -1.69 -17.77 16.35
CA ASP A 28 -1.87 -17.13 17.66
C ASP A 28 -0.57 -16.61 18.27
N HIS A 29 0.49 -16.50 17.44
CA HIS A 29 1.80 -16.04 17.84
C HIS A 29 2.39 -15.15 16.75
N SER A 30 3.25 -14.21 17.16
CA SER A 30 4.06 -13.40 16.27
C SER A 30 5.46 -14.00 16.10
N ALA A 31 6.09 -13.66 14.98
CA ALA A 31 7.47 -13.96 14.69
C ALA A 31 8.31 -12.68 14.83
N VAL A 32 9.47 -12.82 15.48
CA VAL A 32 10.50 -11.79 15.58
C VAL A 32 11.76 -12.33 14.92
N ILE A 33 12.18 -11.70 13.83
CA ILE A 33 13.39 -12.10 13.09
C ILE A 33 14.46 -11.05 13.34
N LYS A 34 15.61 -11.49 13.89
CA LYS A 34 16.78 -10.65 14.16
C LYS A 34 17.87 -10.94 13.14
N GLY A 35 18.80 -9.99 12.99
CA GLY A 35 19.93 -10.11 12.07
C GLY A 35 19.83 -9.09 10.93
N ASP A 36 20.97 -8.52 10.55
CA ASP A 36 21.03 -7.42 9.60
C ASP A 36 20.62 -7.86 8.19
N GLU A 37 21.02 -9.08 7.80
CA GLU A 37 20.69 -9.66 6.49
C GLU A 37 19.20 -9.96 6.37
N GLU A 38 18.62 -10.56 7.41
CA GLU A 38 17.20 -10.89 7.47
C GLU A 38 16.33 -9.63 7.50
N GLN A 39 16.70 -8.64 8.31
CA GLN A 39 16.00 -7.35 8.33
C GLN A 39 16.12 -6.61 6.99
N ALA A 40 17.27 -6.67 6.32
CA ALA A 40 17.42 -6.12 4.97
C ALA A 40 16.51 -6.82 3.96
N PHE A 41 16.36 -8.15 4.07
CA PHE A 41 15.40 -8.90 3.26
C PHE A 41 13.96 -8.46 3.56
N LEU A 42 13.55 -8.39 4.83
CA LEU A 42 12.18 -8.03 5.23
C LEU A 42 11.81 -6.60 4.81
N ARG A 43 12.71 -5.63 4.99
CA ARG A 43 12.54 -4.26 4.47
C ARG A 43 12.30 -4.26 2.97
N ARG A 44 13.13 -4.98 2.22
CA ARG A 44 13.02 -5.08 0.76
C ARG A 44 11.72 -5.77 0.35
N PHE A 45 11.29 -6.78 1.10
CA PHE A 45 10.10 -7.57 0.80
C PHE A 45 8.82 -6.76 1.06
N PHE A 46 8.72 -6.13 2.22
CA PHE A 46 7.48 -5.43 2.64
C PHE A 46 7.40 -3.96 2.26
N LEU A 47 8.51 -3.19 2.31
CA LEU A 47 8.47 -1.73 2.15
C LEU A 47 8.82 -1.25 0.73
N LYS A 48 9.67 -1.98 0.00
CA LYS A 48 10.02 -1.63 -1.40
C LYS A 48 8.80 -1.47 -2.32
N PRO A 49 7.71 -2.27 -2.20
CA PRO A 49 6.51 -2.08 -3.01
C PRO A 49 5.91 -0.66 -2.92
N PHE A 50 6.08 0.03 -1.78
CA PHE A 50 5.53 1.37 -1.55
C PHE A 50 6.47 2.51 -1.94
N ALA A 51 7.72 2.23 -2.32
CA ALA A 51 8.76 3.25 -2.49
C ALA A 51 8.40 4.34 -3.51
N ALA A 52 7.74 3.97 -4.61
CA ALA A 52 7.36 4.88 -5.69
C ALA A 52 5.93 5.42 -5.56
N MET A 53 5.25 5.19 -4.44
CA MET A 53 3.87 5.62 -4.27
C MET A 53 3.78 7.12 -3.92
N GLY A 54 2.90 7.80 -4.65
CA GLY A 54 2.57 9.21 -4.42
C GLY A 54 1.15 9.43 -3.89
N SER A 55 0.17 8.59 -4.24
CA SER A 55 -1.20 8.74 -3.72
C SER A 55 -1.29 8.28 -2.27
N THR A 56 -1.92 9.10 -1.45
CA THR A 56 -2.21 8.86 -0.04
C THR A 56 -3.71 8.66 0.16
N SER A 57 -4.07 7.77 1.08
CA SER A 57 -5.45 7.57 1.51
C SER A 57 -5.56 7.72 3.03
N GLU A 58 -6.79 7.79 3.53
CA GLU A 58 -7.13 7.71 4.94
C GLU A 58 -8.34 6.78 5.10
N PHE A 59 -8.48 6.15 6.26
CA PHE A 59 -9.68 5.38 6.56
C PHE A 59 -10.91 6.31 6.46
N THR A 60 -11.99 5.81 5.87
CA THR A 60 -13.27 6.50 5.96
C THR A 60 -13.75 6.39 7.40
N PRO A 61 -14.00 7.51 8.10
CA PRO A 61 -14.47 7.46 9.48
C PRO A 61 -15.76 6.64 9.58
N GLY A 62 -15.73 5.56 10.36
CA GLY A 62 -16.92 4.79 10.66
C GLY A 62 -17.85 5.54 11.61
N ASP A 63 -19.16 5.27 11.53
CA ASP A 63 -20.10 5.76 12.54
C ASP A 63 -19.89 5.02 13.88
N LYS A 64 -20.27 5.64 15.00
CA LYS A 64 -20.16 5.02 16.35
C LYS A 64 -20.78 3.62 16.48
N ARG A 65 -21.72 3.28 15.60
CA ARG A 65 -22.42 1.98 15.59
C ARG A 65 -21.76 0.93 14.68
N SER A 66 -20.87 1.35 13.79
CA SER A 66 -20.18 0.49 12.83
C SER A 66 -18.80 1.06 12.55
N PRO A 67 -17.86 0.97 13.52
CA PRO A 67 -16.51 1.46 13.32
C PRO A 67 -15.81 0.68 12.21
N ASN A 68 -14.89 1.33 11.52
CA ASN A 68 -13.99 0.63 10.60
C ASN A 68 -13.10 -0.33 11.41
N LEU A 69 -13.21 -1.64 11.17
CA LEU A 69 -12.52 -2.66 11.95
C LEU A 69 -11.00 -2.56 11.84
N VAL A 70 -10.49 -2.35 10.63
CA VAL A 70 -9.04 -2.22 10.38
C VAL A 70 -8.51 -0.97 11.08
N GLU A 71 -9.21 0.15 10.96
CA GLU A 71 -8.86 1.39 11.67
C GLU A 71 -8.85 1.21 13.19
N ALA A 72 -9.86 0.54 13.75
CA ALA A 72 -9.96 0.29 15.18
C ALA A 72 -8.80 -0.59 15.69
N CYS A 73 -8.40 -1.61 14.94
CA CYS A 73 -7.23 -2.44 15.26
C CYS A 73 -5.93 -1.64 15.17
N CYS A 74 -5.78 -0.78 14.16
CA CYS A 74 -4.61 0.10 14.03
C CYS A 74 -4.47 1.02 15.25
N LYS A 75 -5.56 1.67 15.66
CA LYS A 75 -5.59 2.55 16.85
C LYS A 75 -5.23 1.80 18.14
N ARG A 76 -5.69 0.56 18.29
CA ARG A 76 -5.35 -0.31 19.42
C ARG A 76 -3.84 -0.62 19.46
N ILE A 77 -3.27 -1.01 18.32
CA ILE A 77 -1.83 -1.30 18.19
C ILE A 77 -0.99 -0.05 18.44
N GLU A 78 -1.39 1.10 17.89
CA GLU A 78 -0.73 2.40 18.13
C GLU A 78 -0.77 2.79 19.62
N ALA A 79 -1.87 2.47 20.32
CA ALA A 79 -2.00 2.67 21.76
C ALA A 79 -1.25 1.62 22.62
N GLY A 80 -0.52 0.69 22.00
CA GLY A 80 0.33 -0.29 22.69
C GLY A 80 -0.29 -1.66 22.92
N GLU A 81 -1.42 -1.98 22.29
CA GLU A 81 -1.97 -3.34 22.33
C GLU A 81 -1.06 -4.33 21.56
N GLU A 82 -1.06 -5.59 22.01
CA GLU A 82 -0.33 -6.67 21.34
C GLU A 82 -0.80 -6.90 19.90
N LEU A 83 0.12 -7.28 19.01
CA LEU A 83 -0.17 -7.42 17.59
C LEU A 83 -1.15 -8.57 17.29
N VAL A 84 -1.02 -9.70 18.00
CA VAL A 84 -1.74 -10.95 17.69
C VAL A 84 -3.27 -10.81 17.78
N PRO A 85 -3.87 -10.27 18.86
CA PRO A 85 -5.32 -10.10 18.92
C PRO A 85 -5.87 -9.25 17.75
N CYS A 86 -5.18 -8.16 17.42
CA CYS A 86 -5.57 -7.31 16.30
C CYS A 86 -5.35 -7.99 14.95
N SER A 87 -4.29 -8.78 14.76
CA SER A 87 -4.06 -9.49 13.50
C SER A 87 -5.12 -10.56 13.24
N LEU A 88 -5.61 -11.22 14.30
CA LEU A 88 -6.73 -12.17 14.23
C LEU A 88 -8.03 -11.49 13.78
N ASP A 89 -8.36 -10.34 14.38
CA ASP A 89 -9.54 -9.56 14.01
C ASP A 89 -9.46 -9.10 12.54
N ILE A 90 -8.31 -8.55 12.13
CA ILE A 90 -8.07 -8.12 10.74
C ILE A 90 -8.15 -9.32 9.79
N GLY A 91 -7.54 -10.46 10.13
CA GLY A 91 -7.54 -11.66 9.28
C GLY A 91 -8.94 -12.23 9.06
N ARG A 92 -9.77 -12.28 10.11
CA ARG A 92 -11.18 -12.72 10.01
C ARG A 92 -12.01 -11.77 9.16
N HIS A 93 -11.75 -10.46 9.27
CA HIS A 93 -12.40 -9.46 8.42
C HIS A 93 -12.03 -9.65 6.94
N LEU A 94 -10.76 -9.94 6.64
CA LEU A 94 -10.33 -10.25 5.27
C LEU A 94 -10.97 -11.54 4.75
N GLU A 95 -11.06 -12.60 5.57
CA GLU A 95 -11.73 -13.84 5.19
C GLU A 95 -13.19 -13.60 4.78
N ALA A 96 -13.95 -12.84 5.58
CA ALA A 96 -15.33 -12.50 5.27
C ALA A 96 -15.44 -11.72 3.95
N ALA A 97 -14.56 -10.74 3.73
CA ALA A 97 -14.51 -9.97 2.48
C ALA A 97 -14.15 -10.85 1.27
N CYS A 98 -13.22 -11.80 1.42
CA CYS A 98 -12.89 -12.76 0.35
C CYS A 98 -14.08 -13.67 0.00
N GLN A 99 -14.83 -14.12 0.98
CA GLN A 99 -16.02 -14.95 0.76
C GLN A 99 -17.13 -14.19 0.03
N GLU A 100 -17.42 -12.95 0.45
CA GLU A 100 -18.44 -12.10 -0.16
C GLU A 100 -18.16 -11.82 -1.64
N HIS A 101 -16.90 -11.56 -1.98
CA HIS A 101 -16.48 -11.20 -3.33
C HIS A 101 -15.98 -12.40 -4.16
N ALA A 102 -16.11 -13.62 -3.63
CA ALA A 102 -15.62 -14.86 -4.24
C ALA A 102 -14.14 -14.78 -4.69
N ARG A 103 -13.29 -14.18 -3.86
CA ARG A 103 -11.85 -13.98 -4.12
C ARG A 103 -10.99 -15.06 -3.49
N ARG A 104 -9.81 -15.26 -4.06
CA ARG A 104 -8.84 -16.25 -3.57
C ARG A 104 -8.23 -15.80 -2.26
N GLY A 105 -7.97 -16.76 -1.39
CA GLY A 105 -7.20 -16.59 -0.17
C GLY A 105 -5.70 -16.68 -0.44
N GLY A 106 -4.91 -16.96 0.60
CA GLY A 106 -3.46 -17.07 0.51
C GLY A 106 -2.74 -16.71 1.80
N GLU A 107 -1.46 -16.31 1.70
CA GLU A 107 -0.65 -15.92 2.86
C GLU A 107 -0.84 -14.45 3.21
N PHE A 108 -1.41 -14.22 4.39
CA PHE A 108 -1.77 -12.92 4.90
C PHE A 108 -0.87 -12.51 6.05
N PHE A 109 -0.24 -11.34 5.96
CA PHE A 109 0.69 -10.83 6.96
C PHE A 109 0.16 -9.54 7.57
N VAL A 110 0.31 -9.42 8.90
CA VAL A 110 0.19 -8.17 9.64
C VAL A 110 1.54 -7.91 10.30
N VAL A 111 2.17 -6.78 9.97
CA VAL A 111 3.59 -6.52 10.25
C VAL A 111 3.74 -5.17 10.95
N LYS A 112 4.41 -5.13 12.11
CA LYS A 112 4.73 -3.89 12.81
C LYS A 112 6.12 -3.41 12.41
N PHE A 113 6.22 -2.13 12.05
CA PHE A 113 7.46 -1.46 11.69
C PHE A 113 7.75 -0.28 12.61
N THR A 114 9.05 -0.04 12.85
CA THR A 114 9.57 1.26 13.30
C THR A 114 10.46 1.85 12.23
N ASP A 115 10.78 3.14 12.38
CA ASP A 115 11.77 3.84 11.57
C ASP A 115 11.42 3.90 10.07
N VAL A 116 10.12 3.95 9.76
CA VAL A 116 9.62 4.14 8.40
C VAL A 116 9.62 5.62 8.08
N GLU A 117 10.42 6.04 7.09
CA GLU A 117 10.52 7.44 6.71
C GLU A 117 9.50 7.79 5.61
N VAL A 118 8.73 8.85 5.83
CA VAL A 118 7.79 9.42 4.86
C VAL A 118 7.98 10.94 4.84
N ALA A 119 8.34 11.47 3.67
CA ALA A 119 8.55 12.91 3.46
C ALA A 119 9.59 13.54 4.42
N GLY A 120 10.65 12.78 4.76
CA GLY A 120 11.74 13.24 5.63
C GLY A 120 11.50 13.05 7.13
N GLU A 121 10.29 12.63 7.52
CA GLU A 121 9.92 12.36 8.91
C GLU A 121 9.81 10.86 9.16
N VAL A 122 10.09 10.44 10.39
CA VAL A 122 10.17 9.02 10.78
C VAL A 122 8.97 8.62 11.62
N TYR A 123 8.37 7.47 11.30
CA TYR A 123 7.13 7.00 11.90
C TYR A 123 7.17 5.51 12.25
N GLU A 124 6.32 5.12 13.19
CA GLU A 124 5.85 3.74 13.30
C GLU A 124 4.79 3.46 12.23
N ALA A 125 4.70 2.20 11.80
CA ALA A 125 3.73 1.78 10.80
C ALA A 125 3.25 0.34 10.99
N LEU A 126 2.05 0.07 10.48
CA LEU A 126 1.49 -1.27 10.35
C LEU A 126 1.34 -1.62 8.87
N GLY A 127 1.97 -2.69 8.42
CA GLY A 127 1.77 -3.23 7.09
C GLY A 127 0.81 -4.42 7.12
N ILE A 128 -0.10 -4.43 6.15
CA ILE A 128 -1.10 -5.48 5.94
C ILE A 128 -0.89 -5.98 4.52
N PHE A 129 -0.58 -7.27 4.34
CA PHE A 129 -0.17 -7.84 3.06
C PHE A 129 -0.91 -9.12 2.76
N GLN A 130 -1.36 -9.29 1.53
CA GLN A 130 -1.91 -10.54 1.04
C GLN A 130 -1.16 -11.00 -0.23
N PHE A 131 -0.76 -12.27 -0.20
CA PHE A 131 -0.16 -13.00 -1.30
C PHE A 131 -1.05 -14.19 -1.67
N GLU A 132 -1.65 -14.17 -2.85
CA GLU A 132 -2.49 -15.26 -3.35
C GLU A 132 -1.67 -16.47 -3.84
N ASP A 133 -0.39 -16.25 -4.16
CA ASP A 133 0.46 -17.26 -4.80
C ASP A 133 1.92 -17.14 -4.33
N LYS A 134 2.63 -18.27 -4.43
CA LYS A 134 4.07 -18.40 -4.12
C LYS A 134 4.91 -18.55 -5.37
N GLU A 135 6.17 -18.13 -5.31
CA GLU A 135 7.15 -18.37 -6.37
C GLU A 135 7.89 -19.69 -6.17
N VAL A 136 8.26 -20.33 -7.28
CA VAL A 136 9.12 -21.53 -7.26
C VAL A 136 10.57 -21.08 -7.11
N PHE A 137 11.31 -21.71 -6.20
CA PHE A 137 12.73 -21.48 -6.02
C PHE A 137 13.50 -22.79 -5.94
N LEU A 138 14.79 -22.73 -6.24
CA LEU A 138 15.70 -23.88 -6.15
C LEU A 138 16.51 -23.80 -4.86
N GLU A 139 16.48 -24.86 -4.07
CA GLU A 139 17.25 -25.00 -2.83
C GLU A 139 18.29 -26.11 -3.00
N SER A 140 19.56 -25.78 -2.78
CA SER A 140 20.64 -26.77 -2.73
C SER A 140 20.93 -27.17 -1.28
N LYS A 141 20.89 -28.46 -0.96
CA LYS A 141 21.28 -28.97 0.37
C LYS A 141 22.45 -29.94 0.25
N LEU A 142 23.46 -29.73 1.08
CA LEU A 142 24.57 -30.67 1.23
C LEU A 142 24.12 -31.83 2.14
N LYS A 143 24.26 -33.06 1.65
CA LYS A 143 24.06 -34.28 2.45
C LYS A 143 25.33 -35.14 2.37
N GLY A 144 26.20 -34.99 3.37
CA GLY A 144 27.55 -35.57 3.33
C GLY A 144 28.41 -34.87 2.27
N THR A 145 28.86 -35.60 1.26
CA THR A 145 29.65 -35.08 0.13
C THR A 145 28.82 -34.82 -1.13
N GLN A 146 27.52 -35.11 -1.12
CA GLN A 146 26.63 -34.92 -2.25
C GLN A 146 25.83 -33.63 -2.12
N LEU A 147 25.81 -32.84 -3.19
CA LEU A 147 24.93 -31.67 -3.30
C LEU A 147 23.62 -32.08 -3.97
N GLY A 148 22.53 -32.09 -3.19
CA GLY A 148 21.19 -32.35 -3.69
C GLY A 148 20.46 -31.06 -4.04
N LEU A 149 19.65 -31.09 -5.09
CA LEU A 149 18.78 -29.97 -5.47
C LEU A 149 17.31 -30.33 -5.22
N ARG A 150 16.56 -29.37 -4.68
CA ARG A 150 15.11 -29.49 -4.46
C ARG A 150 14.42 -28.22 -4.93
N LEU A 151 13.28 -28.39 -5.60
CA LEU A 151 12.37 -27.27 -5.88
C LEU A 151 11.47 -27.04 -4.65
N GLY A 152 11.40 -25.80 -4.21
CA GLY A 152 10.49 -25.30 -3.19
C GLY A 152 9.52 -24.27 -3.76
N ARG A 153 8.50 -23.94 -2.97
CA ARG A 153 7.60 -22.79 -3.21
C ARG A 153 7.59 -21.91 -1.98
N GLY A 154 7.76 -20.61 -2.15
CA GLY A 154 7.82 -19.64 -1.05
C GLY A 154 7.59 -18.20 -1.51
N LEU A 155 7.78 -17.27 -0.59
CA LEU A 155 7.78 -15.83 -0.87
C LEU A 155 9.22 -15.31 -0.78
N GLY A 156 9.71 -14.69 -1.85
CA GLY A 156 11.09 -14.22 -1.93
C GLY A 156 11.20 -12.83 -2.58
N THR A 157 10.73 -12.72 -3.81
CA THR A 157 10.82 -11.51 -4.64
C THR A 157 9.47 -11.06 -5.19
N ARG A 158 8.44 -11.93 -5.12
CA ARG A 158 7.08 -11.59 -5.52
C ARG A 158 6.56 -10.37 -4.74
N LYS A 159 5.87 -9.47 -5.43
CA LYS A 159 5.14 -8.37 -4.82
C LYS A 159 3.81 -8.88 -4.22
N PRO A 160 3.28 -8.24 -3.17
CA PRO A 160 1.95 -8.56 -2.68
C PRO A 160 0.90 -8.29 -3.77
N ASP A 161 -0.12 -9.15 -3.83
CA ASP A 161 -1.27 -8.96 -4.73
C ASP A 161 -2.17 -7.83 -4.20
N MET A 162 -2.31 -7.75 -2.87
CA MET A 162 -2.96 -6.64 -2.17
C MET A 162 -2.13 -6.24 -0.95
N ALA A 163 -1.95 -4.95 -0.72
CA ALA A 163 -1.27 -4.46 0.49
C ALA A 163 -1.77 -3.08 0.95
N CYS A 164 -1.61 -2.81 2.23
CA CYS A 164 -1.84 -1.52 2.85
C CYS A 164 -0.73 -1.24 3.87
N LEU A 165 -0.04 -0.12 3.72
CA LEU A 165 0.86 0.40 4.74
C LEU A 165 0.15 1.55 5.45
N VAL A 166 -0.14 1.35 6.73
CA VAL A 166 -0.73 2.33 7.64
C VAL A 166 0.41 3.02 8.38
N VAL A 167 0.67 4.28 8.05
CA VAL A 167 1.70 5.10 8.72
C VAL A 167 1.01 5.95 9.79
N PHE A 168 1.45 5.82 11.05
CA PHE A 168 0.88 6.49 12.20
C PHE A 168 1.30 7.96 12.28
N THR A 169 0.77 8.75 11.33
CA THR A 169 1.00 10.19 11.24
C THR A 169 0.02 10.95 12.12
N GLY A 170 0.50 11.82 13.02
CA GLY A 170 -0.26 12.88 13.71
C GLY A 170 -1.78 12.64 13.90
N ASP A 171 -2.60 13.57 13.42
CA ASP A 171 -4.06 13.57 13.68
C ASP A 171 -4.82 12.40 13.04
N ALA A 172 -4.33 11.86 11.93
CA ALA A 172 -4.96 10.75 11.23
C ALA A 172 -3.91 9.96 10.42
N PRO A 173 -3.96 8.61 10.44
CA PRO A 173 -2.97 7.80 9.75
C PRO A 173 -2.97 8.06 8.24
N THR A 174 -1.82 7.85 7.62
CA THR A 174 -1.64 7.93 6.17
C THR A 174 -1.55 6.53 5.60
N LEU A 175 -2.40 6.21 4.64
CA LEU A 175 -2.46 4.90 4.01
C LEU A 175 -1.79 4.92 2.63
N PHE A 176 -0.93 3.93 2.38
CA PHE A 176 -0.46 3.59 1.03
C PHE A 176 -1.02 2.23 0.65
N ILE A 177 -1.74 2.16 -0.46
CA ILE A 177 -2.53 0.99 -0.85
C ILE A 177 -2.09 0.44 -2.21
N ILE A 178 -1.76 -0.84 -2.23
CA ILE A 178 -1.48 -1.62 -3.42
C ILE A 178 -2.66 -2.56 -3.65
N ASP A 179 -3.23 -2.50 -4.84
CA ASP A 179 -4.27 -3.40 -5.34
C ASP A 179 -4.23 -3.41 -6.88
N ASP A 180 -5.12 -4.19 -7.47
CA ASP A 180 -5.42 -4.16 -8.89
C ASP A 180 -6.90 -3.80 -9.13
N PRO A 181 -7.29 -3.38 -10.36
CA PRO A 181 -8.67 -3.01 -10.65
C PRO A 181 -9.69 -4.10 -10.36
N SER A 182 -9.31 -5.37 -10.42
CA SER A 182 -10.20 -6.49 -10.13
C SER A 182 -10.40 -6.68 -8.62
N THR A 183 -9.39 -6.45 -7.79
CA THR A 183 -9.47 -6.62 -6.33
C THR A 183 -9.95 -5.36 -5.59
N SER A 184 -10.02 -4.23 -6.28
CA SER A 184 -10.32 -2.91 -5.69
C SER A 184 -11.60 -2.85 -4.86
N GLU A 185 -12.71 -3.43 -5.35
CA GLU A 185 -13.98 -3.41 -4.63
C GLU A 185 -13.91 -4.17 -3.29
N LEU A 186 -13.23 -5.33 -3.28
CA LEU A 186 -12.96 -6.06 -2.03
C LEU A 186 -12.01 -5.25 -1.16
N TRP A 187 -10.81 -4.95 -1.67
CA TRP A 187 -9.68 -4.48 -0.86
C TRP A 187 -9.93 -3.08 -0.32
N ARG A 188 -10.33 -2.17 -1.20
CA ARG A 188 -10.53 -0.77 -0.86
C ARG A 188 -11.87 -0.54 -0.18
N ARG A 189 -12.97 -1.05 -0.74
CA ARG A 189 -14.31 -0.74 -0.21
C ARG A 189 -14.70 -1.62 0.96
N SER A 190 -14.65 -2.93 0.77
CA SER A 190 -15.21 -3.88 1.74
C SER A 190 -14.27 -4.14 2.92
N PHE A 191 -12.96 -4.21 2.66
CA PHE A 191 -11.96 -4.53 3.67
C PHE A 191 -11.41 -3.27 4.36
N LEU A 192 -10.73 -2.38 3.63
CA LEU A 192 -10.10 -1.18 4.20
C LEU A 192 -11.09 -0.05 4.46
N ASN A 193 -12.14 0.07 3.65
CA ASN A 193 -13.06 1.20 3.61
C ASN A 193 -12.32 2.56 3.67
N GLU A 194 -11.51 2.86 2.67
CA GLU A 194 -10.74 4.11 2.61
C GLU A 194 -11.33 5.16 1.66
N ARG A 195 -10.80 6.37 1.79
CA ARG A 195 -10.97 7.46 0.85
C ARG A 195 -9.65 8.18 0.58
N PRO A 196 -9.52 8.92 -0.53
CA PRO A 196 -8.36 9.78 -0.76
C PRO A 196 -8.18 10.75 0.40
N LYS A 197 -6.93 10.89 0.88
CA LYS A 197 -6.60 11.82 1.96
C LYS A 197 -6.69 13.26 1.43
N ARG A 198 -7.21 14.18 2.23
CA ARG A 198 -7.25 15.61 1.87
C ARG A 198 -5.92 16.28 2.21
N ASP A 199 -4.89 16.00 1.42
CA ASP A 199 -3.55 16.56 1.59
C ASP A 199 -3.06 17.28 0.32
N HIS A 200 -1.89 17.91 0.43
CA HIS A 200 -1.25 18.63 -0.66
C HIS A 200 -0.91 17.72 -1.84
N VAL A 201 -0.56 16.45 -1.59
CA VAL A 201 -0.18 15.50 -2.64
C VAL A 201 -1.38 15.17 -3.53
N ASN A 202 -2.51 14.81 -2.93
CA ASN A 202 -3.73 14.54 -3.68
C ASN A 202 -4.31 15.81 -4.31
N SER A 203 -4.16 16.97 -3.67
CA SER A 203 -4.59 18.26 -4.24
C SER A 203 -3.84 18.59 -5.53
N THR A 204 -2.51 18.52 -5.52
CA THR A 204 -1.68 18.74 -6.72
C THR A 204 -2.00 17.73 -7.81
N ARG A 205 -2.15 16.44 -7.46
CA ARG A 205 -2.53 15.41 -8.41
C ARG A 205 -3.89 15.69 -9.06
N ASN A 206 -4.89 16.10 -8.29
CA ASN A 206 -6.22 16.42 -8.81
C ASN A 206 -6.17 17.57 -9.82
N VAL A 207 -5.37 18.61 -9.55
CA VAL A 207 -5.16 19.71 -10.50
C VAL A 207 -4.52 19.20 -11.78
N LEU A 208 -3.41 18.45 -11.68
CA LEU A 208 -2.72 17.87 -12.86
C LEU A 208 -3.61 16.93 -13.67
N ASP A 209 -4.40 16.07 -13.02
CA ASP A 209 -5.31 15.14 -13.70
C ASP A 209 -6.46 15.88 -14.40
N MET A 210 -7.01 16.93 -13.76
CA MET A 210 -8.03 17.78 -14.37
C MET A 210 -7.47 18.55 -15.57
N THR A 211 -6.29 19.16 -15.44
CA THR A 211 -5.59 19.86 -16.52
C THR A 211 -5.30 18.92 -17.68
N LYS A 212 -4.81 17.70 -17.41
CA LYS A 212 -4.54 16.70 -18.44
C LYS A 212 -5.80 16.30 -19.19
N ARG A 213 -6.91 16.03 -18.49
CA ARG A 213 -8.19 15.68 -19.13
C ARG A 213 -8.69 16.82 -20.00
N PHE A 214 -8.65 18.05 -19.49
CA PHE A 214 -9.01 19.23 -20.27
C PHE A 214 -8.18 19.34 -21.55
N ILE A 215 -6.85 19.28 -21.47
CA ILE A 215 -5.94 19.40 -22.63
C ILE A 215 -6.15 18.26 -23.65
N THR A 216 -6.41 17.04 -23.19
CA THR A 216 -6.40 15.84 -24.07
C THR A 216 -7.78 15.43 -24.57
N GLN A 217 -8.86 15.90 -23.93
CA GLN A 217 -10.24 15.49 -24.25
C GLN A 217 -11.11 16.68 -24.65
N GLU A 218 -11.15 17.73 -23.82
CA GLU A 218 -12.05 18.88 -24.03
C GLU A 218 -11.48 19.89 -25.02
N LEU A 219 -10.22 20.29 -24.85
CA LEU A 219 -9.56 21.29 -25.70
C LEU A 219 -9.53 20.87 -27.19
N PRO A 220 -9.23 19.61 -27.56
CA PRO A 220 -9.27 19.16 -28.95
C PRO A 220 -10.69 19.00 -29.50
N HIS A 221 -11.71 18.98 -28.64
CA HIS A 221 -13.11 18.94 -29.05
C HIS A 221 -13.56 20.33 -29.53
N ASP A 222 -13.18 21.36 -28.79
CA ASP A 222 -13.54 22.75 -29.08
C ASP A 222 -12.62 23.42 -30.11
N TYR A 223 -11.37 22.95 -30.23
CA TYR A 223 -10.35 23.54 -31.08
C TYR A 223 -9.48 22.48 -31.78
N GLU A 224 -9.13 22.69 -33.05
CA GLU A 224 -8.13 21.84 -33.72
C GLU A 224 -6.72 22.17 -33.18
N ILE A 225 -6.29 21.43 -32.16
CA ILE A 225 -4.97 21.59 -31.56
C ILE A 225 -4.06 20.39 -31.89
N PRO A 226 -2.89 20.64 -32.50
CA PRO A 226 -1.87 19.62 -32.75
C PRO A 226 -1.45 18.86 -31.48
N LYS A 227 -1.13 17.57 -31.63
CA LYS A 227 -0.62 16.76 -30.52
C LYS A 227 0.67 17.33 -29.89
N ALA A 228 1.50 18.02 -30.68
CA ALA A 228 2.72 18.65 -30.18
C ALA A 228 2.40 19.74 -29.15
N ASP A 229 1.39 20.57 -29.42
CA ASP A 229 0.97 21.65 -28.54
C ASP A 229 0.30 21.10 -27.28
N GLN A 230 -0.48 20.01 -27.39
CA GLN A 230 -0.99 19.30 -26.21
C GLN A 230 0.14 18.80 -25.31
N ILE A 231 1.22 18.27 -25.89
CA ILE A 231 2.40 17.82 -25.13
C ILE A 231 3.09 19.00 -24.46
N ASP A 232 3.20 20.15 -25.14
CA ASP A 232 3.77 21.37 -24.56
C ASP A 232 2.97 21.86 -23.35
N LEU A 233 1.64 21.97 -23.47
CA LEU A 233 0.76 22.35 -22.36
C LEU A 233 0.87 21.39 -21.17
N LEU A 234 0.98 20.09 -21.42
CA LEU A 234 1.20 19.09 -20.37
C LEU A 234 2.56 19.29 -19.69
N ASN A 235 3.63 19.56 -20.44
CA ASN A 235 4.95 19.82 -19.88
C ASN A 235 4.96 21.11 -19.05
N ARG A 236 4.32 22.18 -19.53
CA ARG A 236 4.14 23.44 -18.78
C ARG A 236 3.42 23.20 -17.45
N SER A 237 2.35 22.40 -17.46
CA SER A 237 1.61 22.07 -16.24
C SER A 237 2.47 21.36 -15.19
N VAL A 238 3.35 20.44 -15.60
CA VAL A 238 4.29 19.77 -14.69
C VAL A 238 5.40 20.71 -14.23
N GLN A 239 5.89 21.57 -15.13
CA GLN A 239 6.97 22.51 -14.83
C GLN A 239 6.55 23.54 -13.78
N TYR A 240 5.32 24.05 -13.86
CA TYR A 240 4.77 24.98 -12.88
C TYR A 240 4.92 24.45 -11.44
N PHE A 241 4.53 23.19 -11.18
CA PHE A 241 4.62 22.59 -9.84
C PHE A 241 6.04 22.22 -9.41
N LYS A 242 7.02 22.22 -10.33
CA LYS A 242 8.44 22.07 -9.98
C LYS A 242 9.06 23.39 -9.56
N GLU A 243 8.61 24.50 -10.13
CA GLU A 243 9.18 25.83 -9.93
C GLU A 243 8.47 26.61 -8.82
N ASN A 244 7.22 26.28 -8.51
CA ASN A 244 6.41 26.97 -7.52
C ASN A 244 6.18 26.10 -6.28
N THR A 245 6.41 26.66 -5.09
CA THR A 245 6.15 26.02 -3.80
C THR A 245 4.66 26.01 -3.44
N ASP A 246 3.94 27.04 -3.88
CA ASP A 246 2.52 27.24 -3.60
C ASP A 246 1.72 27.26 -4.90
N PHE A 247 0.51 26.72 -4.86
CA PHE A 247 -0.40 26.74 -5.99
C PHE A 247 -1.22 28.03 -6.01
N ASP A 248 -1.03 28.85 -7.04
CA ASP A 248 -1.93 29.96 -7.35
C ASP A 248 -2.66 29.70 -8.67
N ARG A 249 -3.99 29.70 -8.62
CA ARG A 249 -4.84 29.39 -9.78
C ARG A 249 -4.60 30.36 -10.94
N THR A 250 -4.40 31.64 -10.64
CA THR A 250 -4.25 32.69 -11.67
C THR A 250 -2.91 32.56 -12.37
N SER A 251 -1.83 32.38 -11.61
CA SER A 251 -0.49 32.17 -12.17
C SER A 251 -0.40 30.86 -12.94
N PHE A 252 -0.99 29.78 -12.42
CA PHE A 252 -1.06 28.51 -13.14
C PHE A 252 -1.78 28.65 -14.48
N ALA A 253 -2.94 29.31 -14.50
CA ALA A 253 -3.69 29.49 -15.74
C ALA A 253 -2.88 30.26 -16.79
N ARG A 254 -2.22 31.34 -16.38
CA ARG A 254 -1.35 32.14 -17.24
C ARG A 254 -0.12 31.36 -17.72
N GLU A 255 0.61 30.72 -16.82
CA GLU A 255 1.87 30.02 -17.15
C GLU A 255 1.64 28.73 -17.94
N VAL A 256 0.45 28.14 -17.89
CA VAL A 256 0.14 26.90 -18.63
C VAL A 256 -0.62 27.16 -19.92
N PHE A 257 -1.55 28.12 -19.97
CA PHE A 257 -2.48 28.27 -21.10
C PHE A 257 -2.33 29.57 -21.91
N GLU A 258 -1.55 30.55 -21.44
CA GLU A 258 -1.31 31.83 -22.15
C GLU A 258 0.12 31.91 -22.69
#